data_AF-A0A2M8Q6G2-F1
#
_entry.id   AF-A0A2M8Q6G2-F1
#
_cell.length_a   1.000
_cell.length_b   1.000
_cell.length_c   1.000
_cell.angle_alpha   90.00
_cell.angle_beta   90.00
_cell.angle_gamma   90.00
#
_symmetry.space_group_name_H-M   'P 1'
#
loop_
_entity.id
_entity.type
_entity.pdbx_description
1 polymer ?
#
loop_
_entity_poly.entity_id
_entity_poly.type
_entity_poly.pdbx_seq_one_letter_code
_entity_poly.pdbx_strand_id
1 'polypeptide(L)'
;ESTWTYDRLSDLPAEPYVSRDRSVMGRHIEQAQRAGVDAFVVAWYGPTGASNQTEPNLAALLEEAAARGFKIAVLFETDSPFLGGVGAVSAALRHLLDVHGNHPAYLRVDG
;
A
#
# COMPACT_ATOMS: atom_id res chain seq x y z
N GLU A 1 -13.77 -10.09 2.85
CA GLU A 1 -13.54 -10.83 1.59
C GLU A 1 -14.91 -11.13 0.97
N SER A 2 -14.97 -11.46 -0.33
CA SER A 2 -16.22 -11.57 -1.12
C SER A 2 -16.87 -10.23 -1.51
N THR A 3 -16.05 -9.25 -1.94
CA THR A 3 -16.51 -7.94 -2.41
C THR A 3 -16.65 -7.84 -3.93
N TRP A 4 -16.12 -8.81 -4.67
CA TRP A 4 -16.12 -8.85 -6.14
C TRP A 4 -17.43 -9.41 -6.66
N THR A 5 -18.47 -8.57 -6.68
CA THR A 5 -19.79 -8.95 -7.17
C THR A 5 -20.43 -7.81 -7.98
N TYR A 6 -21.18 -8.16 -9.03
CA TYR A 6 -21.82 -7.17 -9.92
C TYR A 6 -22.97 -6.39 -9.25
N ASP A 7 -23.50 -6.85 -8.12
CA ASP A 7 -24.45 -6.06 -7.31
C ASP A 7 -23.77 -4.89 -6.56
N ARG A 8 -22.43 -4.89 -6.48
CA ARG A 8 -21.64 -3.87 -5.78
C ARG A 8 -20.74 -3.04 -6.68
N LEU A 9 -20.30 -3.60 -7.81
CA LEU A 9 -19.29 -3.02 -8.69
C LEU A 9 -19.72 -3.09 -10.15
N SER A 10 -19.35 -2.09 -10.95
CA SER A 10 -19.60 -2.05 -12.39
C SER A 10 -18.67 -2.96 -13.20
N ASP A 11 -17.52 -3.32 -12.63
CA ASP A 11 -16.51 -4.19 -13.20
C ASP A 11 -15.98 -5.17 -12.13
N LEU A 12 -15.29 -6.21 -12.60
CA LEU A 12 -14.66 -7.21 -11.74
C LEU A 12 -13.23 -7.45 -12.21
N PRO A 13 -12.29 -7.76 -11.30
CA PRO A 13 -10.97 -8.21 -11.70
C PRO A 13 -11.11 -9.55 -12.45
N ALA A 14 -10.23 -9.77 -13.43
CA ALA A 14 -10.17 -11.04 -14.14
C ALA A 14 -9.96 -12.24 -13.20
N GLU A 15 -9.24 -12.02 -12.11
CA GLU A 15 -9.08 -12.97 -11.01
C GLU A 15 -9.43 -12.28 -9.68
N PRO A 16 -10.54 -12.67 -9.00
CA PRO A 16 -10.88 -12.16 -7.68
C PRO A 16 -9.74 -12.34 -6.67
N TYR A 17 -9.45 -11.31 -5.88
CA TYR A 17 -8.31 -11.31 -4.98
C TYR A 17 -8.59 -10.64 -3.63
N VAL A 18 -7.65 -10.81 -2.70
CA VAL A 18 -7.60 -10.09 -1.42
C VAL A 18 -6.27 -9.36 -1.34
N SER A 19 -6.27 -8.06 -1.04
CA SER A 19 -5.07 -7.22 -1.12
C SER A 19 -3.95 -7.62 -0.16
N ARG A 20 -4.22 -8.42 0.89
CA ARG A 20 -3.19 -8.92 1.82
C ARG A 20 -2.45 -10.16 1.33
N ASP A 21 -2.90 -10.76 0.22
CA ASP A 21 -2.26 -11.95 -0.34
C ASP A 21 -0.97 -11.54 -1.07
N ARG A 22 0.15 -12.10 -0.63
CA ARG A 22 1.49 -11.81 -1.20
C ARG A 22 1.61 -12.23 -2.66
N SER A 23 0.95 -13.31 -3.07
CA SER A 23 0.97 -13.75 -4.46
C SER A 23 0.27 -12.74 -5.38
N VAL A 24 -0.81 -12.12 -4.88
CA VAL A 24 -1.55 -11.06 -5.57
C VAL A 24 -0.72 -9.78 -5.64
N MET A 25 -0.05 -9.39 -4.55
CA MET A 25 0.88 -8.26 -4.54
C MET A 25 1.96 -8.42 -5.60
N GLY A 26 2.62 -9.58 -5.65
CA GLY A 26 3.63 -9.90 -6.65
C GLY A 26 3.08 -9.85 -8.07
N ARG A 27 1.90 -10.44 -8.31
CA ARG A 27 1.23 -10.39 -9.61
C ARG A 27 0.95 -8.96 -10.06
N HIS A 28 0.43 -8.10 -9.19
CA HIS A 28 0.13 -6.71 -9.53
C HIS A 28 1.40 -5.91 -9.83
N ILE A 29 2.49 -6.14 -9.09
CA ILE A 29 3.81 -5.54 -9.40
C ILE A 29 4.26 -5.95 -10.81
N GLU A 30 4.21 -7.24 -11.14
CA GLU A 30 4.61 -7.72 -12.48
C GLU A 30 3.72 -7.17 -13.60
N GLN A 31 2.42 -7.03 -13.36
CA GLN A 31 1.49 -6.40 -14.31
C GLN A 31 1.84 -4.93 -14.53
N ALA A 32 2.16 -4.19 -13.47
CA ALA A 32 2.58 -2.80 -13.56
C ALA A 32 3.90 -2.64 -14.34
N GLN A 33 4.89 -3.50 -14.07
CA GLN A 33 6.15 -3.52 -14.82
C GLN A 33 5.92 -3.79 -16.31
N ARG A 34 5.05 -4.75 -16.67
CA ARG A 34 4.69 -5.04 -18.08
C ARG A 34 3.98 -3.86 -18.75
N ALA A 35 3.34 -2.98 -17.98
CA ALA A 35 2.69 -1.77 -18.46
C ALA A 35 3.62 -0.53 -18.49
N GLY A 36 4.90 -0.67 -18.08
CA GLY A 36 5.85 0.45 -18.02
C GLY A 36 5.67 1.37 -16.81
N VAL A 37 5.03 0.89 -15.74
CA VAL A 37 4.93 1.60 -14.46
C VAL A 37 6.11 1.18 -13.59
N ASP A 38 6.81 2.16 -12.99
CA ASP A 38 8.01 1.91 -12.19
C ASP A 38 7.75 1.86 -10.67
N ALA A 39 6.62 2.42 -10.23
CA ALA A 39 6.28 2.52 -8.81
C ALA A 39 4.78 2.55 -8.55
N PHE A 40 4.38 2.12 -7.36
CA PHE A 40 3.04 2.38 -6.82
C PHE A 40 3.07 3.50 -5.78
N VAL A 41 1.98 4.28 -5.74
CA VAL A 41 1.68 5.17 -4.62
C VAL A 41 0.44 4.60 -3.93
N VAL A 42 0.61 4.11 -2.71
CA VAL A 42 -0.37 3.26 -2.02
C VAL A 42 -1.11 4.07 -0.96
N ALA A 43 -2.45 4.07 -1.02
CA ALA A 43 -3.28 4.67 0.02
C ALA A 43 -2.97 4.05 1.38
N TRP A 44 -2.51 4.88 2.32
CA TRP A 44 -2.07 4.46 3.64
C TRP A 44 -2.73 5.29 4.73
N TYR A 45 -3.41 4.59 5.64
CA TYR A 45 -4.38 5.16 6.58
C TYR A 45 -3.79 5.38 7.98
N GLY A 46 -2.48 5.22 8.16
CA GLY A 46 -1.84 5.31 9.47
C GLY A 46 -1.38 3.94 10.00
N PRO A 47 -0.64 3.94 11.12
CA PRO A 47 0.00 2.74 11.65
C PRO A 47 -0.87 1.91 12.60
N THR A 48 -2.04 2.41 12.98
CA THR A 48 -2.90 1.80 14.00
C THR A 48 -4.33 1.60 13.50
N GLY A 49 -5.12 0.85 14.28
CA GLY A 49 -6.52 0.53 14.01
C GLY A 49 -6.74 -0.96 13.80
N ALA A 50 -7.65 -1.57 14.57
CA ALA A 50 -7.89 -3.02 14.52
C ALA A 50 -8.40 -3.51 13.16
N SER A 51 -9.13 -2.66 12.43
CA SER A 51 -9.62 -2.92 11.07
C SER A 51 -8.71 -2.32 9.98
N ASN A 52 -7.62 -1.64 10.35
CA ASN A 52 -6.72 -1.02 9.41
C ASN A 52 -5.77 -2.07 8.81
N GLN A 53 -5.94 -2.36 7.52
CA GLN A 53 -5.08 -3.30 6.81
C GLN A 53 -3.95 -2.61 6.05
N THR A 54 -3.95 -1.28 5.92
CA THR A 54 -2.99 -0.61 5.03
C THR A 54 -1.56 -0.66 5.57
N GLU A 55 -1.38 -0.63 6.90
CA GLU A 55 -0.05 -0.74 7.52
C GLU A 55 0.61 -2.11 7.33
N PRO A 56 -0.01 -3.24 7.75
CA PRO A 56 0.58 -4.55 7.52
C PRO A 56 0.72 -4.89 6.03
N ASN A 57 -0.20 -4.40 5.19
CA ASN A 57 -0.10 -4.60 3.74
C ASN A 57 1.04 -3.79 3.11
N LEU A 58 1.29 -2.54 3.57
CA LEU A 58 2.42 -1.74 3.11
C LEU A 58 3.74 -2.45 3.42
N ALA A 59 3.91 -2.94 4.64
CA ALA A 59 5.11 -3.69 5.04
C ALA A 59 5.32 -4.91 4.14
N ALA A 60 4.27 -5.72 3.92
CA ALA A 60 4.36 -6.88 3.04
C ALA A 60 4.65 -6.52 1.58
N LEU A 61 4.02 -5.46 1.06
CA LEU A 61 4.19 -5.01 -0.32
C LEU A 61 5.59 -4.45 -0.58
N LEU A 62 6.18 -3.77 0.40
CA LEU A 62 7.57 -3.31 0.34
C LEU A 62 8.54 -4.48 0.15
N GLU A 63 8.35 -5.58 0.89
CA GLU A 63 9.15 -6.80 0.71
C GLU A 63 8.97 -7.41 -0.69
N GLU A 64 7.72 -7.53 -1.17
CA GLU A 64 7.44 -8.06 -2.51
C GLU A 64 8.04 -7.18 -3.62
N ALA A 65 8.04 -5.86 -3.42
CA ALA A 65 8.64 -4.88 -4.33
C ALA A 65 10.17 -4.96 -4.34
N ALA A 66 10.81 -5.12 -3.18
CA ALA A 66 12.27 -5.30 -3.08
C ALA A 66 12.72 -6.54 -3.85
N ALA A 67 12.00 -7.66 -3.70
CA ALA A 67 12.31 -8.91 -4.40
C ALA A 67 12.17 -8.81 -5.94
N ARG A 68 11.46 -7.79 -6.46
CA ARG A 68 11.14 -7.62 -7.88
C ARG A 68 11.73 -6.37 -8.52
N GLY A 69 12.57 -5.63 -7.79
CA GLY A 69 13.15 -4.38 -8.28
C GLY A 69 12.12 -3.29 -8.55
N PHE A 70 11.04 -3.24 -7.77
CA PHE A 70 9.95 -2.27 -7.89
C PHE A 70 9.98 -1.26 -6.73
N LYS A 71 9.31 -0.11 -6.88
CA LYS A 71 9.28 0.94 -5.86
C LYS A 71 7.87 1.22 -5.34
N ILE A 72 7.78 1.58 -4.06
CA ILE A 72 6.53 1.90 -3.37
C ILE A 72 6.69 3.25 -2.66
N ALA A 73 5.73 4.13 -2.83
CA ALA A 73 5.50 5.30 -1.99
C ALA A 73 4.13 5.19 -1.33
N VAL A 74 3.86 6.02 -0.32
CA VAL A 74 2.52 6.14 0.25
C VAL A 74 1.80 7.38 -0.28
N LEU A 75 0.51 7.22 -0.55
CA LEU A 75 -0.46 8.30 -0.53
C LEU A 75 -0.91 8.40 0.94
N PHE A 76 -0.47 9.46 1.62
CA PHE A 76 -0.73 9.64 3.05
C PHE A 76 -2.14 10.20 3.27
N GLU A 77 -3.06 9.35 3.72
CA GLU A 77 -4.49 9.69 3.82
C GLU A 77 -4.77 10.44 5.14
N THR A 78 -4.63 11.77 5.12
CA THR A 78 -4.79 12.62 6.30
C THR A 78 -6.21 12.65 6.87
N ASP A 79 -7.21 12.27 6.07
CA ASP A 79 -8.62 12.13 6.44
C ASP A 79 -8.98 10.72 6.94
N SER A 80 -7.98 9.84 7.10
CA SER A 80 -8.15 8.49 7.63
C SER A 80 -8.95 8.49 8.93
N PRO A 81 -9.92 7.55 9.10
CA PRO A 81 -10.67 7.42 10.34
C PRO A 81 -9.80 6.98 11.54
N PHE A 82 -8.54 6.60 11.30
CA PHE A 82 -7.59 6.23 12.35
C PHE A 82 -6.68 7.39 12.79
N LEU A 83 -6.78 8.56 12.13
CA LEU A 83 -5.94 9.73 12.41
C LEU A 83 -6.76 10.88 13.01
N GLY A 84 -6.80 10.95 14.34
CA GLY A 84 -7.49 12.01 15.09
C GLY A 84 -6.71 13.32 15.16
N GLY A 85 -6.78 14.14 14.11
CA GLY A 85 -6.23 15.51 14.09
C GLY A 85 -4.71 15.60 13.91
N VAL A 86 -4.19 16.83 13.96
CA VAL A 86 -2.79 17.16 13.57
C VAL A 86 -1.74 16.38 14.36
N GLY A 87 -1.97 16.13 15.65
CA GLY A 87 -1.06 15.36 16.49
C GLY A 87 -0.91 13.90 16.03
N ALA A 88 -2.03 13.24 15.70
CA ALA A 88 -2.04 11.88 15.18
C ALA A 88 -1.42 11.81 13.79
N VAL A 89 -1.74 12.76 12.91
CA VAL A 89 -1.12 12.88 11.57
C VAL A 89 0.39 13.02 11.67
N SER A 90 0.88 13.92 12.52
CA SER A 90 2.32 14.14 12.72
C SER A 90 3.03 12.90 13.29
N ALA A 91 2.36 12.16 14.19
CA ALA A 91 2.88 10.92 14.74
C ALA A 91 2.93 9.79 13.70
N ALA A 92 1.90 9.67 12.87
CA ALA A 92 1.86 8.71 11.78
C ALA A 92 2.91 8.99 10.70
N LEU A 93 3.16 10.26 10.36
CA LEU A 93 4.24 10.63 9.44
C LEU A 93 5.63 10.26 10.00
N ARG A 94 5.87 10.51 11.29
CA ARG A 94 7.10 10.06 11.96
C ARG A 94 7.27 8.56 11.90
N HIS A 95 6.22 7.79 12.24
CA HIS A 95 6.23 6.34 12.14
C HIS A 95 6.58 5.85 10.73
N LEU A 96 5.92 6.40 9.70
CA LEU A 96 6.19 6.04 8.32
C LEU A 96 7.67 6.22 7.95
N LEU A 97 8.25 7.37 8.30
CA LEU A 97 9.66 7.67 7.99
C LEU A 97 10.61 6.75 8.75
N ASP A 98 10.36 6.51 10.03
CA ASP A 98 11.21 5.70 10.90
C ASP A 98 11.17 4.21 10.53
N VAL A 99 9.99 3.69 10.22
CA VAL A 99 9.76 2.25 9.99
C VAL A 99 9.93 1.87 8.52
N HIS A 100 9.32 2.62 7.61
CA HIS A 100 9.26 2.25 6.19
C HIS A 100 10.17 3.08 5.31
N GLY A 101 10.45 4.32 5.72
CA GLY A 101 11.26 5.25 4.96
C GLY A 101 12.56 4.57 4.50
N ASN A 102 13.33 3.98 5.40
CA ASN A 102 14.62 3.32 5.10
C ASN A 102 14.54 1.98 4.35
N HIS A 103 13.36 1.48 4.01
CA HIS A 103 13.22 0.25 3.25
C HIS A 103 13.79 0.43 1.82
N PRO A 104 14.56 -0.54 1.26
CA PRO A 104 15.20 -0.40 -0.06
C PRO A 104 14.20 -0.26 -1.22
N ALA A 105 12.97 -0.76 -1.06
CA ALA A 105 11.88 -0.56 -2.02
C ALA A 105 11.07 0.72 -1.80
N TYR A 106 11.31 1.48 -0.73
CA TYR A 106 10.63 2.76 -0.54
C TYR A 106 11.18 3.78 -1.54
N LEU A 107 10.27 4.40 -2.31
CA LEU A 107 10.62 5.36 -3.33
C LEU A 107 11.21 6.62 -2.69
N ARG A 108 12.35 7.05 -3.22
CA ARG A 108 13.05 8.28 -2.90
C ARG A 108 13.40 8.98 -4.19
N VAL A 109 13.22 10.29 -4.23
CA VAL A 109 13.59 11.12 -5.37
C VAL A 109 14.60 12.13 -4.86
N ASP A 110 15.82 12.00 -5.35
CA ASP A 110 16.98 12.84 -4.95
C ASP A 110 17.39 12.81 -3.47
N GLY A 111 16.89 11.83 -2.69
CA GLY A 111 17.21 11.62 -1.27
C GLY A 111 15.99 11.28 -0.44
#